data_AF-A0A6A6ZX30-F1
#
_entry.id   AF-A0A6A6ZX30-F1
#
_cell.length_a   1.000
_cell.length_b   1.000
_cell.length_c   1.000
_cell.angle_alpha   90.00
_cell.angle_beta   90.00
_cell.angle_gamma   90.00
#
_symmetry.space_group_name_H-M   'P 1'
#
loop_
_entity.id
_entity.type
_entity.pdbx_description
1 polymer ?
#
loop_
_entity_poly.entity_id
_entity_poly.type
_entity_poly.pdbx_seq_one_letter_code
_entity_poly.pdbx_strand_id
1 'polypeptide(L)'
;MFPVTEASLTLNSGTSTPAQMSNGNFKTKGIVVFSGGSAANNLVDVFKTVREDKRCPLSYVIPISDNGGSSSELIRVFGGPGIGDVRSRLVRLIPDDPDNDESEKAAIKAFFNHRLPKERASARQEWLQIVEAEHSLWANISTAKRELMRSILNVVAFEIVKRRRPSSSFDFSGASIGNLFLTGARLFTGSFESAIYLLSSICSVPSHTSVLPAINTNFTHHISVGLMNGEIITGQNSISHPSISTALEFGTAPSQSDEVEEHDRIEDANLPGSLPTLRKQYITFSKADEEELPARIERLWYINPYGQEIRLAANPMVLNALNDAQAIIYSIGSLYTSLVPSLILKGIGQAIDSPSIRHKILILNSTIDRETGPSSNPYSALDFIGAIAKACEESRGASGPMDKSKYRNYVTHLIHLQGPGTPTVDKEELKSIGIETIRVYGRKDEGENFVRYDERGLIQALEVTMGKRDPRMPSRRNTLEVQVR
;
A
#
# COMPACT_ATOMS: atom_id res chain seq x y z
N MET A 1 69.31 -35.67 10.52
CA MET A 1 70.07 -34.84 9.57
C MET A 1 69.60 -35.22 8.19
N PHE A 2 69.23 -34.23 7.36
CA PHE A 2 68.64 -34.27 6.01
C PHE A 2 67.10 -34.42 5.91
N PRO A 3 66.45 -33.69 4.97
CA PRO A 3 65.51 -32.62 5.34
C PRO A 3 64.11 -32.72 4.68
N VAL A 4 63.19 -31.91 5.18
CA VAL A 4 61.84 -31.68 4.65
C VAL A 4 61.90 -30.67 3.49
N THR A 5 61.23 -30.96 2.37
CA THR A 5 60.89 -29.97 1.33
C THR A 5 59.44 -30.18 0.89
N GLU A 6 58.59 -29.19 1.16
CA GLU A 6 57.23 -29.07 0.63
C GLU A 6 57.30 -28.43 -0.76
N ALA A 7 56.68 -29.08 -1.75
CA ALA A 7 56.53 -28.57 -3.10
C ALA A 7 55.13 -27.96 -3.29
N SER A 8 55.10 -26.68 -3.63
CA SER A 8 53.93 -25.92 -4.04
C SER A 8 53.53 -26.29 -5.47
N LEU A 9 52.27 -26.67 -5.69
CA LEU A 9 51.72 -26.93 -7.02
C LEU A 9 50.94 -25.71 -7.51
N THR A 10 51.53 -25.01 -8.48
CA THR A 10 50.83 -24.11 -9.40
C THR A 10 50.57 -24.86 -10.70
N LEU A 11 49.33 -24.80 -11.21
CA LEU A 11 48.99 -25.32 -12.53
C LEU A 11 48.22 -24.24 -13.29
N ASN A 12 48.96 -23.59 -14.20
CA ASN A 12 48.42 -22.83 -15.31
C ASN A 12 47.86 -23.81 -16.35
N SER A 13 46.64 -23.58 -16.84
CA SER A 13 46.25 -24.05 -18.17
C SER A 13 45.34 -23.00 -18.83
N GLY A 14 45.86 -22.39 -19.89
CA GLY A 14 45.08 -21.59 -20.81
C GLY A 14 44.38 -22.50 -21.80
N THR A 15 43.08 -22.26 -22.02
CA THR A 15 42.37 -22.62 -23.25
C THR A 15 41.40 -21.49 -23.60
N SER A 16 41.57 -21.01 -24.82
CA SER A 16 40.81 -19.95 -25.47
C SER A 16 39.41 -20.43 -25.91
N THR A 17 38.37 -19.79 -25.35
CA THR A 17 37.04 -19.41 -25.91
C THR A 17 36.27 -20.35 -26.88
N PRO A 18 34.92 -20.42 -26.73
CA PRO A 18 34.09 -19.35 -27.28
C PRO A 18 33.33 -18.63 -26.18
N ALA A 19 33.44 -17.30 -26.19
CA ALA A 19 32.57 -16.44 -25.41
C ALA A 19 31.12 -16.79 -25.74
N GLN A 20 30.39 -17.33 -24.77
CA GLN A 20 28.94 -17.30 -24.81
C GLN A 20 28.57 -15.82 -24.86
N MET A 21 28.19 -15.35 -26.05
CA MET A 21 27.42 -14.14 -26.19
C MET A 21 26.24 -14.30 -25.25
N SER A 22 26.26 -13.56 -24.14
CA SER A 22 25.10 -13.39 -23.30
C SER A 22 24.05 -12.76 -24.20
N ASN A 23 23.14 -13.60 -24.69
CA ASN A 23 21.85 -13.13 -25.15
C ASN A 23 21.21 -12.47 -23.94
N GLY A 24 21.52 -11.18 -23.76
CA GLY A 24 20.90 -10.31 -22.79
C GLY A 24 19.43 -10.31 -23.13
N ASN A 25 18.68 -11.20 -22.47
CA ASN A 25 17.25 -11.23 -22.56
C ASN A 25 16.82 -9.89 -21.93
N PHE A 26 16.58 -8.88 -22.77
CA PHE A 26 16.14 -7.56 -22.32
C PHE A 26 14.80 -7.75 -21.61
N LYS A 27 14.84 -8.01 -20.30
CA LYS A 27 13.66 -8.01 -19.44
C LYS A 27 12.98 -6.66 -19.64
N THR A 28 11.71 -6.68 -19.96
CA THR A 28 10.90 -5.47 -20.07
C THR A 28 10.86 -4.79 -18.70
N LYS A 29 11.46 -3.61 -18.60
CA LYS A 29 11.46 -2.85 -17.35
C LYS A 29 10.05 -2.46 -16.94
N GLY A 30 9.71 -2.67 -15.68
CA GLY A 30 8.37 -2.48 -15.12
C GLY A 30 8.04 -1.06 -14.66
N ILE A 31 6.82 -0.90 -14.17
CA ILE A 31 6.33 0.31 -13.48
C ILE A 31 6.01 -0.08 -12.04
N VAL A 32 6.53 0.69 -11.09
CA VAL A 32 6.19 0.53 -9.67
C VAL A 32 5.31 1.69 -9.24
N VAL A 33 4.16 1.40 -8.64
CA VAL A 33 3.23 2.40 -8.13
C VAL A 33 3.20 2.29 -6.61
N PHE A 34 3.70 3.30 -5.92
CA PHE A 34 3.43 3.47 -4.49
C PHE A 34 2.00 4.01 -4.35
N SER A 35 1.14 3.22 -3.72
CA SER A 35 -0.29 3.49 -3.65
C SER A 35 -0.79 3.28 -2.22
N GLY A 36 -1.70 4.17 -1.81
CA GLY A 36 -2.52 4.00 -0.61
C GLY A 36 -3.88 3.39 -0.91
N GLY A 37 -4.80 3.64 0.03
CA GLY A 37 -6.19 3.18 0.03
C GLY A 37 -7.08 3.72 -1.09
N SER A 38 -8.32 4.09 -0.74
CA SER A 38 -9.42 4.21 -1.71
C SER A 38 -9.21 5.25 -2.83
N ALA A 39 -8.46 6.33 -2.58
CA ALA A 39 -8.27 7.40 -3.57
C ALA A 39 -7.60 6.88 -4.86
N ALA A 40 -6.59 6.03 -4.72
CA ALA A 40 -5.88 5.45 -5.85
C ALA A 40 -6.70 4.42 -6.63
N ASN A 41 -7.90 4.01 -6.15
CA ASN A 41 -8.76 3.06 -6.87
C ASN A 41 -9.35 3.67 -8.14
N ASN A 42 -9.48 5.00 -8.19
CA ASN A 42 -9.94 5.72 -9.39
C ASN A 42 -8.85 5.78 -10.47
N LEU A 43 -7.59 5.51 -10.13
CA LEU A 43 -6.47 5.55 -11.08
C LEU A 43 -6.02 4.16 -11.56
N VAL A 44 -6.69 3.08 -11.12
CA VAL A 44 -6.29 1.71 -11.48
C VAL A 44 -6.36 1.51 -13.00
N ASP A 45 -7.45 1.96 -13.63
CA ASP A 45 -7.68 1.79 -15.06
C ASP A 45 -6.70 2.62 -15.90
N VAL A 46 -6.30 3.80 -15.38
CA VAL A 46 -5.22 4.62 -15.96
C VAL A 46 -3.91 3.83 -15.99
N PHE A 47 -3.49 3.27 -14.85
CA PHE A 47 -2.24 2.50 -14.78
C PHE A 47 -2.29 1.21 -15.59
N LYS A 48 -3.46 0.55 -15.64
CA LYS A 48 -3.70 -0.62 -16.48
C LYS A 48 -3.50 -0.27 -17.96
N THR A 49 -4.10 0.82 -18.44
CA THR A 49 -3.97 1.29 -19.83
C THR A 49 -2.51 1.61 -20.17
N VAL A 50 -1.84 2.42 -19.34
CA VAL A 50 -0.41 2.75 -19.53
C VAL A 50 0.48 1.51 -19.59
N ARG A 51 0.17 0.51 -18.76
CA ARG A 51 0.87 -0.78 -18.74
C ARG A 51 0.62 -1.58 -20.01
N GLU A 52 -0.62 -1.63 -20.51
CA GLU A 52 -0.99 -2.36 -21.73
C GLU A 52 -0.30 -1.76 -22.96
N ASP A 53 -0.27 -0.42 -23.06
CA ASP A 53 0.40 0.31 -24.13
C ASP A 53 1.93 0.08 -24.13
N LYS A 54 2.53 0.05 -22.93
CA LYS A 54 3.97 -0.21 -22.77
C LYS A 54 4.37 -1.68 -22.74
N ARG A 55 3.41 -2.60 -22.60
CA ARG A 55 3.63 -4.05 -22.45
C ARG A 55 4.67 -4.40 -21.39
N CYS A 56 4.56 -3.76 -20.22
CA CYS A 56 5.49 -3.97 -19.11
C CYS A 56 4.81 -4.62 -17.90
N PRO A 57 5.59 -5.10 -16.92
CA PRO A 57 5.08 -5.44 -15.60
C PRO A 57 4.60 -4.19 -14.85
N LEU A 58 3.60 -4.36 -13.98
CA LEU A 58 3.08 -3.33 -13.07
C LEU A 58 3.05 -3.88 -11.64
N SER A 59 3.66 -3.16 -10.70
CA SER A 59 3.70 -3.57 -9.30
C SER A 59 3.16 -2.46 -8.40
N TYR A 60 2.12 -2.75 -7.64
CA TYR A 60 1.60 -1.85 -6.61
C TYR A 60 2.29 -2.14 -5.28
N VAL A 61 2.87 -1.12 -4.66
CA VAL A 61 3.43 -1.20 -3.31
C VAL A 61 2.43 -0.56 -2.36
N ILE A 62 1.93 -1.35 -1.41
CA ILE A 62 0.84 -0.97 -0.49
C ILE A 62 1.37 -0.97 0.95
N PRO A 63 1.16 0.10 1.74
CA PRO A 63 1.51 0.11 3.16
C PRO A 63 0.63 -0.87 3.94
N ILE A 64 1.11 -1.30 5.11
CA ILE A 64 0.41 -2.29 5.97
C ILE A 64 0.17 -1.78 7.39
N SER A 65 0.18 -0.45 7.58
CA SER A 65 0.02 0.22 8.87
C SER A 65 -1.42 0.62 9.19
N ASP A 66 -2.37 0.34 8.30
CA ASP A 66 -3.80 0.62 8.51
C ASP A 66 -4.33 -0.11 9.75
N ASN A 67 -4.85 0.65 10.71
CA ASN A 67 -5.46 0.15 11.93
C ASN A 67 -6.91 0.63 12.14
N GLY A 68 -7.57 1.13 11.09
CA GLY A 68 -8.95 1.65 11.14
C GLY A 68 -10.01 0.69 10.60
N GLY A 69 -11.28 1.01 10.89
CA GLY A 69 -12.47 0.36 10.32
C GLY A 69 -12.49 -1.15 10.52
N SER A 70 -12.88 -1.90 9.47
CA SER A 70 -12.95 -3.36 9.52
C SER A 70 -11.59 -4.06 9.72
N SER A 71 -10.46 -3.35 9.57
CA SER A 71 -9.13 -3.90 9.85
C SER A 71 -8.84 -3.89 11.36
N SER A 72 -9.36 -2.91 12.11
CA SER A 72 -9.06 -2.74 13.54
C SER A 72 -9.48 -3.93 14.39
N GLU A 73 -10.68 -4.46 14.13
CA GLU A 73 -11.22 -5.59 14.88
C GLU A 73 -10.45 -6.89 14.62
N LEU A 74 -10.00 -7.09 13.38
CA LEU A 74 -9.16 -8.22 13.01
C LEU A 74 -7.78 -8.12 13.67
N ILE A 75 -7.19 -6.93 13.69
CA ILE A 75 -5.90 -6.68 14.36
C ILE A 75 -6.04 -6.92 15.87
N ARG A 76 -7.14 -6.46 16.49
CA ARG A 76 -7.39 -6.66 17.93
C ARG A 76 -7.48 -8.14 18.30
N VAL A 77 -8.21 -8.94 17.51
CA VAL A 77 -8.47 -10.35 17.84
C VAL A 77 -7.36 -11.28 17.35
N PHE A 78 -6.74 -11.03 16.19
CA PHE A 78 -5.76 -11.93 15.57
C PHE A 78 -4.34 -11.38 15.49
N GLY A 79 -4.14 -10.10 15.78
CA GLY A 79 -2.94 -9.38 15.40
C GLY A 79 -2.72 -9.36 13.89
N GLY A 80 -1.56 -8.87 13.47
CA GLY A 80 -1.12 -8.92 12.08
C GLY A 80 -1.16 -7.58 11.36
N PRO A 81 -0.77 -7.59 10.08
CA PRO A 81 -0.68 -6.37 9.29
C PRO A 81 -2.06 -5.76 9.00
N GLY A 82 -2.09 -4.46 8.73
CA GLY A 82 -3.25 -3.80 8.12
C GLY A 82 -3.48 -4.34 6.70
N ILE A 83 -4.59 -5.05 6.50
CA ILE A 83 -4.88 -5.76 5.23
C ILE A 83 -5.86 -5.04 4.32
N GLY A 84 -6.52 -3.98 4.80
CA GLY A 84 -7.64 -3.31 4.13
C GLY A 84 -7.31 -2.78 2.74
N ASP A 85 -6.16 -2.11 2.60
CA ASP A 85 -5.71 -1.51 1.35
C ASP A 85 -5.25 -2.57 0.34
N VAL A 86 -4.56 -3.62 0.81
CA VAL A 86 -4.16 -4.76 -0.02
C VAL A 86 -5.38 -5.48 -0.59
N ARG A 87 -6.38 -5.78 0.26
CA ARG A 87 -7.66 -6.34 -0.18
C ARG A 87 -8.32 -5.46 -1.23
N SER A 88 -8.47 -4.16 -0.93
CA SER A 88 -9.10 -3.18 -1.82
C SER A 88 -8.46 -3.18 -3.21
N ARG A 89 -7.12 -3.20 -3.26
CA ARG A 89 -6.36 -3.25 -4.52
C ARG A 89 -6.56 -4.56 -5.28
N LEU A 90 -6.49 -5.70 -4.61
CA LEU A 90 -6.67 -7.02 -5.25
C LEU A 90 -8.06 -7.15 -5.88
N VAL A 91 -9.11 -6.75 -5.15
CA VAL A 91 -10.48 -6.83 -5.65
C VAL A 91 -10.72 -5.86 -6.81
N ARG A 92 -10.08 -4.67 -6.79
CA ARG A 92 -10.19 -3.70 -7.90
C ARG A 92 -9.47 -4.16 -9.18
N LEU A 93 -8.51 -5.06 -9.06
CA LEU A 93 -7.77 -5.66 -10.19
C LEU A 93 -8.45 -6.89 -10.79
N ILE A 94 -9.60 -7.32 -10.26
CA ILE A 94 -10.41 -8.36 -10.89
C ILE A 94 -10.80 -7.87 -12.30
N PRO A 95 -10.51 -8.64 -13.37
CA PRO A 95 -10.89 -8.24 -14.71
C PRO A 95 -12.41 -8.07 -14.84
N ASP A 96 -12.84 -6.92 -15.34
CA ASP A 96 -14.24 -6.71 -15.67
C ASP A 96 -14.65 -7.56 -16.88
N ASP A 97 -15.91 -7.98 -16.89
CA ASP A 97 -16.56 -8.70 -17.98
C ASP A 97 -17.74 -7.86 -18.47
N PRO A 98 -17.52 -6.92 -19.42
CA PRO A 98 -18.50 -5.92 -19.80
C PRO A 98 -19.74 -6.49 -20.51
N ASP A 99 -19.66 -7.75 -20.96
CA ASP A 99 -20.73 -8.43 -21.69
C ASP A 99 -21.59 -9.33 -20.78
N ASN A 100 -21.21 -9.51 -19.50
CA ASN A 100 -21.91 -10.41 -18.59
C ASN A 100 -21.79 -10.01 -17.11
N ASP A 101 -22.79 -9.26 -16.63
CA ASP A 101 -22.94 -8.89 -15.21
C ASP A 101 -23.16 -10.10 -14.29
N GLU A 102 -23.58 -11.25 -14.82
CA GLU A 102 -23.72 -12.51 -14.09
C GLU A 102 -22.46 -13.40 -14.17
N SER A 103 -21.35 -12.86 -14.69
CA SER A 103 -20.09 -13.59 -14.76
C SER A 103 -19.60 -13.99 -13.35
N GLU A 104 -18.90 -15.12 -13.28
CA GLU A 104 -18.29 -15.58 -12.03
C GLU A 104 -17.32 -14.54 -11.44
N LYS A 105 -16.66 -13.75 -12.29
CA LYS A 105 -15.75 -12.67 -11.85
C LYS A 105 -16.51 -11.54 -11.16
N ALA A 106 -17.66 -11.14 -11.71
CA ALA A 106 -18.53 -10.14 -11.09
C ALA A 106 -19.05 -10.64 -9.72
N ALA A 107 -19.46 -11.91 -9.63
CA ALA A 107 -19.87 -12.52 -8.37
C ALA A 107 -18.75 -12.55 -7.32
N ILE A 108 -17.52 -12.94 -7.71
CA ILE A 108 -16.34 -12.92 -6.81
C ILE A 108 -16.00 -11.49 -6.37
N LYS A 109 -16.08 -10.51 -7.29
CA LYS A 109 -15.85 -9.09 -6.98
C LYS A 109 -16.88 -8.56 -5.99
N ALA A 110 -18.15 -8.91 -6.16
CA ALA A 110 -19.22 -8.59 -5.21
C ALA A 110 -18.96 -9.26 -3.85
N PHE A 111 -18.63 -10.55 -3.83
CA PHE A 111 -18.34 -11.32 -2.63
C PHE A 111 -17.24 -10.68 -1.77
N PHE A 112 -16.10 -10.33 -2.35
CA PHE A 112 -14.98 -9.78 -1.59
C PHE A 112 -15.12 -8.29 -1.24
N ASN A 113 -15.94 -7.54 -1.97
CA ASN A 113 -16.32 -6.17 -1.60
C ASN A 113 -17.40 -6.12 -0.52
N HIS A 114 -18.11 -7.22 -0.30
CA HIS A 114 -19.21 -7.28 0.64
C HIS A 114 -18.79 -6.92 2.06
N ARG A 115 -19.62 -6.11 2.71
CA ARG A 115 -19.51 -5.72 4.11
C ARG A 115 -20.76 -6.14 4.84
N LEU A 116 -20.57 -6.76 5.98
CA LEU A 116 -21.67 -7.17 6.84
C LEU A 116 -22.44 -5.93 7.36
N PRO A 117 -23.72 -6.10 7.74
CA PRO A 117 -24.53 -5.06 8.36
C PRO A 117 -23.83 -4.37 9.53
N LYS A 118 -24.21 -3.12 9.79
CA LYS A 118 -23.70 -2.37 10.96
C LYS A 118 -24.30 -2.84 12.29
N GLU A 119 -25.44 -3.51 12.25
CA GLU A 119 -26.10 -4.04 13.43
C GLU A 119 -25.51 -5.39 13.83
N ARG A 120 -25.09 -5.52 15.09
CA ARG A 120 -24.35 -6.67 15.60
C ARG A 120 -25.06 -8.02 15.42
N ALA A 121 -26.37 -8.07 15.69
CA ALA A 121 -27.15 -9.30 15.59
C ALA A 121 -27.27 -9.76 14.13
N SER A 122 -27.70 -8.84 13.27
CA SER A 122 -27.84 -9.04 11.82
C SER A 122 -26.51 -9.42 11.16
N ALA A 123 -25.43 -8.73 11.51
CA ALA A 123 -24.08 -9.04 11.03
C ALA A 123 -23.62 -10.45 11.39
N ARG A 124 -23.88 -10.88 12.64
CA ARG A 124 -23.55 -12.23 13.10
C ARG A 124 -24.36 -13.29 12.38
N GLN A 125 -25.66 -13.07 12.19
CA GLN A 125 -26.53 -14.00 11.48
C GLN A 125 -26.08 -14.17 10.03
N GLU A 126 -25.82 -13.07 9.34
CA GLU A 126 -25.38 -13.10 7.94
C GLU A 126 -24.00 -13.74 7.79
N TRP A 127 -23.07 -13.50 8.72
CA TRP A 127 -21.78 -14.20 8.76
C TRP A 127 -21.96 -15.73 8.84
N LEU A 128 -22.87 -16.22 9.69
CA LEU A 128 -23.14 -17.65 9.82
C LEU A 128 -23.68 -18.23 8.51
N GLN A 129 -24.64 -17.57 7.87
CA GLN A 129 -25.18 -17.97 6.56
C GLN A 129 -24.11 -18.05 5.48
N ILE A 130 -23.12 -17.14 5.50
CA ILE A 130 -21.99 -17.17 4.56
C ILE A 130 -21.09 -18.39 4.82
N VAL A 131 -20.74 -18.66 6.08
CA VAL A 131 -19.90 -19.80 6.49
C VAL A 131 -20.58 -21.14 6.18
N GLU A 132 -21.90 -21.22 6.35
CA GLU A 132 -22.75 -22.39 6.08
C GLU A 132 -23.07 -22.57 4.59
N ALA A 133 -22.67 -21.62 3.73
CA ALA A 133 -22.94 -21.56 2.29
C ALA A 133 -24.42 -21.40 1.90
N GLU A 134 -25.24 -20.84 2.79
CA GLU A 134 -26.67 -20.57 2.55
C GLU A 134 -26.93 -19.18 1.98
N HIS A 135 -25.95 -18.26 2.10
CA HIS A 135 -26.11 -16.88 1.65
C HIS A 135 -26.08 -16.74 0.12
N SER A 136 -26.90 -15.83 -0.41
CA SER A 136 -27.04 -15.57 -1.86
C SER A 136 -25.75 -15.09 -2.54
N LEU A 137 -24.78 -14.56 -1.78
CA LEU A 137 -23.45 -14.17 -2.28
C LEU A 137 -22.68 -15.32 -2.95
N TRP A 138 -23.02 -16.58 -2.65
CA TRP A 138 -22.43 -17.74 -3.30
C TRP A 138 -23.01 -18.04 -4.68
N ALA A 139 -24.06 -17.34 -5.11
CA ALA A 139 -24.62 -17.47 -6.44
C ALA A 139 -23.58 -17.12 -7.51
N ASN A 140 -23.63 -17.83 -8.65
CA ASN A 140 -22.73 -17.62 -9.80
C ASN A 140 -21.23 -17.84 -9.52
N ILE A 141 -20.87 -18.45 -8.38
CA ILE A 141 -19.50 -18.90 -8.09
C ILE A 141 -19.40 -20.41 -8.31
N SER A 142 -18.41 -20.87 -9.10
CA SER A 142 -18.20 -22.30 -9.34
C SER A 142 -17.96 -23.06 -8.05
N THR A 143 -18.39 -24.32 -8.01
CA THR A 143 -18.22 -25.19 -6.84
C THR A 143 -16.77 -25.25 -6.36
N ALA A 144 -15.79 -25.34 -7.27
CA ALA A 144 -14.38 -25.41 -6.91
C ALA A 144 -13.90 -24.14 -6.17
N LYS A 145 -14.23 -22.94 -6.69
CA LYS A 145 -13.86 -21.68 -6.04
C LYS A 145 -14.64 -21.46 -4.75
N ARG A 146 -15.94 -21.81 -4.73
CA ARG A 146 -16.79 -21.74 -3.53
C ARG A 146 -16.22 -22.57 -2.39
N GLU A 147 -15.91 -23.85 -2.62
CA GLU A 147 -15.38 -24.71 -1.56
C GLU A 147 -13.99 -24.26 -1.08
N LEU A 148 -13.12 -23.80 -1.99
CA LEU A 148 -11.84 -23.19 -1.63
C LEU A 148 -12.03 -21.96 -0.74
N MET A 149 -12.86 -21.00 -1.18
CA MET A 149 -13.11 -19.77 -0.44
C MET A 149 -13.73 -20.05 0.94
N ARG A 150 -14.73 -20.93 0.97
CA ARG A 150 -15.44 -21.34 2.19
C ARG A 150 -14.51 -22.04 3.18
N SER A 151 -13.61 -22.91 2.72
CA SER A 151 -12.65 -23.56 3.60
C SER A 151 -11.79 -22.56 4.38
N ILE A 152 -11.37 -21.47 3.74
CA ILE A 152 -10.58 -20.41 4.38
C ILE A 152 -11.45 -19.57 5.34
N LEU A 153 -12.70 -19.28 4.98
CA LEU A 153 -13.63 -18.60 5.90
C LEU A 153 -13.93 -19.46 7.13
N ASN A 154 -14.02 -20.78 6.98
CA ASN A 154 -14.18 -21.72 8.09
C ASN A 154 -12.96 -21.70 9.03
N VAL A 155 -11.74 -21.53 8.50
CA VAL A 155 -10.54 -21.34 9.34
C VAL A 155 -10.71 -20.10 10.21
N VAL A 156 -11.11 -18.95 9.65
CA VAL A 156 -11.38 -17.75 10.47
C VAL A 156 -12.50 -18.00 11.46
N ALA A 157 -13.62 -18.57 11.04
CA ALA A 157 -14.75 -18.85 11.93
C ALA A 157 -14.30 -19.68 13.15
N PHE A 158 -13.50 -20.72 12.93
CA PHE A 158 -12.92 -21.54 13.99
C PHE A 158 -11.95 -20.76 14.88
N GLU A 159 -11.07 -19.96 14.28
CA GLU A 159 -10.10 -19.14 15.02
C GLU A 159 -10.78 -18.02 15.84
N ILE A 160 -11.92 -17.47 15.39
CA ILE A 160 -12.79 -16.56 16.16
C ILE A 160 -13.32 -17.28 17.41
N VAL A 161 -13.86 -18.49 17.24
CA VAL A 161 -14.45 -19.25 18.36
C VAL A 161 -13.39 -19.60 19.41
N LYS A 162 -12.18 -20.01 19.00
CA LYS A 162 -11.06 -20.30 19.92
C LYS A 162 -10.66 -19.09 20.77
N ARG A 163 -10.69 -17.89 20.19
CA ARG A 163 -10.28 -16.65 20.82
C ARG A 163 -11.41 -15.93 21.56
N ARG A 164 -12.63 -16.46 21.49
CA ARG A 164 -13.74 -15.92 22.26
C ARG A 164 -13.44 -15.97 23.76
N ARG A 165 -13.72 -14.88 24.46
CA ARG A 165 -13.68 -14.77 25.92
C ARG A 165 -14.99 -14.17 26.43
N PRO A 166 -15.37 -14.35 27.70
CA PRO A 166 -16.50 -13.65 28.29
C PRO A 166 -16.33 -12.12 28.27
N SER A 167 -15.10 -11.65 28.45
CA SER A 167 -14.72 -10.22 28.44
C SER A 167 -14.47 -9.66 27.03
N SER A 168 -14.28 -10.49 26.02
CA SER A 168 -13.95 -10.06 24.65
C SER A 168 -14.55 -11.01 23.62
N SER A 169 -15.41 -10.45 22.76
CA SER A 169 -16.02 -11.16 21.65
C SER A 169 -15.80 -10.43 20.34
N PHE A 170 -15.68 -11.18 19.26
CA PHE A 170 -15.50 -10.61 17.92
C PHE A 170 -16.77 -9.86 17.50
N ASP A 171 -16.59 -8.63 17.03
CA ASP A 171 -17.64 -7.80 16.44
C ASP A 171 -17.67 -7.94 14.92
N PHE A 172 -18.79 -8.44 14.39
CA PHE A 172 -18.98 -8.59 12.94
C PHE A 172 -19.51 -7.32 12.27
N SER A 173 -19.88 -6.30 13.05
CA SER A 173 -20.53 -5.08 12.55
C SER A 173 -19.66 -4.35 11.53
N GLY A 174 -20.13 -4.24 10.28
CA GLY A 174 -19.38 -3.61 9.19
C GLY A 174 -18.14 -4.37 8.71
N ALA A 175 -17.90 -5.59 9.19
CA ALA A 175 -16.74 -6.39 8.83
C ALA A 175 -16.77 -6.72 7.33
N SER A 176 -15.60 -6.68 6.69
CA SER A 176 -15.49 -7.01 5.27
C SER A 176 -15.15 -8.49 5.08
N ILE A 177 -15.90 -9.15 4.20
CA ILE A 177 -15.69 -10.56 3.87
C ILE A 177 -14.30 -10.77 3.25
N GLY A 178 -13.82 -9.87 2.40
CA GLY A 178 -12.47 -9.93 1.86
C GLY A 178 -11.36 -9.79 2.91
N ASN A 179 -11.58 -8.99 3.96
CA ASN A 179 -10.63 -8.89 5.05
C ASN A 179 -10.63 -10.18 5.88
N LEU A 180 -11.80 -10.71 6.22
CA LEU A 180 -11.94 -12.00 6.92
C LEU A 180 -11.25 -13.12 6.13
N PHE A 181 -11.47 -13.18 4.81
CA PHE A 181 -10.79 -14.16 3.95
C PHE A 181 -9.26 -14.04 3.99
N LEU A 182 -8.70 -12.83 3.82
CA LEU A 182 -7.25 -12.62 3.86
C LEU A 182 -6.64 -12.97 5.22
N THR A 183 -7.32 -12.61 6.32
CA THR A 183 -6.91 -13.02 7.67
C THR A 183 -6.88 -14.54 7.79
N GLY A 184 -7.92 -15.23 7.28
CA GLY A 184 -7.97 -16.69 7.26
C GLY A 184 -6.87 -17.33 6.46
N ALA A 185 -6.64 -16.84 5.25
CA ALA A 185 -5.60 -17.34 4.37
C ALA A 185 -4.22 -17.15 4.99
N ARG A 186 -3.97 -16.01 5.66
CA ARG A 186 -2.73 -15.76 6.41
C ARG A 186 -2.57 -16.74 7.56
N LEU A 187 -3.61 -16.95 8.38
CA LEU A 187 -3.57 -17.87 9.51
C LEU A 187 -3.38 -19.33 9.06
N PHE A 188 -4.02 -19.71 7.96
CA PHE A 188 -3.90 -21.04 7.37
C PHE A 188 -2.50 -21.30 6.80
N THR A 189 -1.95 -20.35 6.05
CA THR A 189 -0.64 -20.52 5.39
C THR A 189 0.56 -20.14 6.27
N GLY A 190 0.34 -19.41 7.36
CA GLY A 190 1.40 -18.79 8.16
C GLY A 190 2.15 -17.66 7.43
N SER A 191 1.67 -17.19 6.27
CA SER A 191 2.35 -16.18 5.46
C SER A 191 1.37 -15.21 4.82
N PHE A 192 1.58 -13.91 5.04
CA PHE A 192 0.75 -12.88 4.44
C PHE A 192 0.93 -12.80 2.91
N GLU A 193 2.15 -13.02 2.39
CA GLU A 193 2.40 -13.06 0.95
C GLU A 193 1.68 -14.23 0.28
N SER A 194 1.66 -15.40 0.92
CA SER A 194 0.92 -16.56 0.41
C SER A 194 -0.59 -16.31 0.41
N ALA A 195 -1.11 -15.58 1.39
CA ALA A 195 -2.50 -15.16 1.44
C ALA A 195 -2.87 -14.21 0.28
N ILE A 196 -2.00 -13.24 -0.01
CA ILE A 196 -2.14 -12.34 -1.17
C ILE A 196 -2.13 -13.15 -2.47
N TYR A 197 -1.20 -14.10 -2.61
CA TYR A 197 -1.11 -14.96 -3.79
C TYR A 197 -2.38 -15.81 -4.00
N LEU A 198 -2.91 -16.39 -2.91
CA LEU A 198 -4.16 -17.16 -2.96
C LEU A 198 -5.33 -16.30 -3.43
N LEU A 199 -5.53 -15.12 -2.82
CA LEU A 199 -6.62 -14.22 -3.20
C LEU A 199 -6.45 -13.74 -4.65
N SER A 200 -5.24 -13.34 -5.03
CA SER A 200 -4.89 -12.93 -6.41
C SER A 200 -5.25 -14.01 -7.44
N SER A 201 -4.96 -15.28 -7.12
CA SER A 201 -5.26 -16.42 -7.98
C SER A 201 -6.76 -16.68 -8.11
N ILE A 202 -7.51 -16.63 -7.00
CA ILE A 202 -8.99 -16.77 -7.00
C ILE A 202 -9.63 -15.67 -7.85
N CYS A 203 -9.16 -14.43 -7.66
CA CYS A 203 -9.59 -13.23 -8.37
C CYS A 203 -9.15 -13.17 -9.84
N SER A 204 -8.32 -14.12 -10.30
CA SER A 204 -7.76 -14.14 -11.66
C SER A 204 -7.07 -12.82 -12.04
N VAL A 205 -6.35 -12.23 -11.08
CA VAL A 205 -5.59 -11.00 -11.30
C VAL A 205 -4.53 -11.28 -12.38
N PRO A 206 -4.31 -10.36 -13.35
CA PRO A 206 -3.38 -10.60 -14.45
C PRO A 206 -1.95 -10.88 -13.97
N SER A 207 -1.29 -11.89 -14.57
CA SER A 207 0.04 -12.37 -14.14
C SER A 207 1.18 -11.34 -14.21
N HIS A 208 0.98 -10.25 -14.96
CA HIS A 208 1.92 -9.14 -15.12
C HIS A 208 1.63 -7.97 -14.17
N THR A 209 0.61 -8.09 -13.31
CA THR A 209 0.28 -7.11 -12.29
C THR A 209 0.41 -7.76 -10.91
N SER A 210 1.19 -7.13 -10.03
CA SER A 210 1.40 -7.62 -8.66
C SER A 210 0.98 -6.59 -7.62
N VAL A 211 0.50 -7.07 -6.48
CA VAL A 211 0.20 -6.26 -5.30
C VAL A 211 1.16 -6.72 -4.21
N LEU A 212 2.08 -5.84 -3.81
CA LEU A 212 3.17 -6.14 -2.91
C LEU A 212 2.97 -5.37 -1.60
N PRO A 213 2.91 -6.06 -0.44
CA PRO A 213 2.91 -5.36 0.83
C PRO A 213 4.30 -4.75 1.05
N ALA A 214 4.34 -3.51 1.53
CA ALA A 214 5.59 -2.76 1.72
C ALA A 214 6.55 -3.47 2.69
N ILE A 215 6.00 -4.20 3.66
CA ILE A 215 6.73 -5.04 4.62
C ILE A 215 6.17 -6.46 4.53
N ASN A 216 7.06 -7.45 4.49
CA ASN A 216 6.65 -8.86 4.64
C ASN A 216 6.62 -9.21 6.13
N THR A 217 5.43 -9.34 6.71
CA THR A 217 5.28 -9.66 8.13
C THR A 217 3.91 -10.27 8.46
N ASN A 218 3.90 -11.06 9.52
CA ASN A 218 2.68 -11.57 10.16
C ASN A 218 2.32 -10.77 11.42
N PHE A 219 3.06 -9.73 11.77
CA PHE A 219 2.85 -8.94 12.99
C PHE A 219 2.31 -7.55 12.69
N THR A 220 1.63 -6.99 13.67
CA THR A 220 1.15 -5.61 13.60
C THR A 220 2.33 -4.65 13.76
N HIS A 221 2.40 -3.65 12.87
CA HIS A 221 3.35 -2.56 12.96
C HIS A 221 2.57 -1.26 12.94
N HIS A 222 2.90 -0.36 13.86
CA HIS A 222 2.20 0.91 13.99
C HIS A 222 3.12 2.04 13.57
N ILE A 223 2.50 3.16 13.19
CA ILE A 223 3.20 4.39 12.81
C ILE A 223 2.88 5.49 13.83
N SER A 224 3.86 6.36 14.04
CA SER A 224 3.72 7.58 14.83
C SER A 224 4.26 8.76 14.03
N VAL A 225 3.68 9.93 14.26
CA VAL A 225 4.13 11.19 13.68
C VAL A 225 4.51 12.16 14.78
N GLY A 226 5.55 12.95 14.52
CA GLY A 226 5.94 14.10 15.33
C GLY A 226 5.56 15.37 14.60
N LEU A 227 4.86 16.26 15.27
CA LEU A 227 4.46 17.56 14.74
C LEU A 227 5.53 18.62 15.04
N MET A 228 5.56 19.71 14.27
CA MET A 228 6.53 20.79 14.45
C MET A 228 6.44 21.51 15.81
N ASN A 229 5.31 21.39 16.51
CA ASN A 229 5.13 21.92 17.88
C ASN A 229 5.67 20.96 18.97
N GLY A 230 6.21 19.81 18.60
CA GLY A 230 6.73 18.78 19.51
C GLY A 230 5.72 17.71 19.94
N GLU A 231 4.45 17.83 19.53
CA GLU A 231 3.42 16.84 19.85
C GLU A 231 3.61 15.54 19.04
N ILE A 232 3.28 14.39 19.64
CA ILE A 232 3.39 13.08 19.01
C ILE A 232 2.02 12.43 18.93
N ILE A 233 1.62 12.02 17.73
CA ILE A 233 0.38 11.29 17.47
C ILE A 233 0.73 9.87 17.06
N THR A 234 0.08 8.88 17.68
CA THR A 234 0.35 7.46 17.46
C THR A 234 -0.87 6.73 16.91
N GLY A 235 -0.64 5.88 15.91
CA GLY A 235 -1.66 5.10 15.21
C GLY A 235 -2.13 5.78 13.93
N GLN A 236 -2.21 5.02 12.83
CA GLN A 236 -2.58 5.56 11.53
C GLN A 236 -3.96 6.23 11.55
N ASN A 237 -4.96 5.57 12.15
CA ASN A 237 -6.29 6.13 12.24
C ASN A 237 -6.30 7.46 13.02
N SER A 238 -5.58 7.58 14.14
CA SER A 238 -5.48 8.85 14.89
C SER A 238 -4.85 9.98 14.10
N ILE A 239 -3.95 9.65 13.15
CA ILE A 239 -3.28 10.63 12.28
C ILE A 239 -4.25 11.14 11.21
N SER A 240 -5.00 10.25 10.57
CA SER A 240 -5.88 10.61 9.44
C SER A 240 -7.31 10.97 9.86
N HIS A 241 -7.87 10.30 10.87
CA HIS A 241 -9.28 10.37 11.26
C HIS A 241 -9.39 10.35 12.80
N PRO A 242 -9.41 11.50 13.47
CA PRO A 242 -9.57 11.53 14.92
C PRO A 242 -10.92 10.87 15.30
N SER A 243 -10.87 9.82 16.12
CA SER A 243 -12.05 9.47 16.92
C SER A 243 -12.23 10.55 17.98
N ILE A 244 -13.47 10.87 18.32
CA ILE A 244 -13.83 11.87 19.34
C ILE A 244 -12.93 11.70 20.58
N SER A 245 -12.27 12.80 20.93
CA SER A 245 -11.31 13.03 22.03
C SER A 245 -9.97 12.27 21.96
N THR A 246 -9.02 12.88 21.25
CA THR A 246 -7.57 12.55 21.35
C THR A 246 -6.79 13.64 22.11
N ALA A 247 -7.46 14.71 22.55
CA ALA A 247 -6.85 15.67 23.45
C ALA A 247 -6.70 15.03 24.84
N LEU A 248 -5.48 14.96 25.34
CA LEU A 248 -5.21 14.76 26.76
C LEU A 248 -5.80 15.96 27.52
N GLU A 249 -7.08 15.91 27.85
CA GLU A 249 -7.69 16.82 28.80
C GLU A 249 -7.16 16.48 30.21
N PHE A 250 -6.15 17.23 30.65
CA PHE A 250 -5.80 17.33 32.06
C PHE A 250 -6.92 18.08 32.78
N GLY A 251 -8.04 17.41 33.06
CA GLY A 251 -9.19 18.01 33.73
C GLY A 251 -10.22 16.98 34.19
N THR A 252 -10.17 16.62 35.47
CA THR A 252 -11.16 15.83 36.24
C THR A 252 -11.46 14.41 35.72
N ALA A 253 -10.60 13.50 36.16
CA ALA A 253 -10.56 12.07 35.86
C ALA A 253 -11.57 11.22 36.68
N PRO A 254 -12.18 10.16 36.11
CA PRO A 254 -11.94 8.81 36.60
C PRO A 254 -10.48 8.45 36.25
N SER A 255 -9.72 7.94 37.23
CA SER A 255 -8.28 7.71 37.11
C SER A 255 -7.92 6.93 35.84
N GLN A 256 -7.00 7.47 35.02
CA GLN A 256 -6.43 6.76 33.85
C GLN A 256 -5.84 5.37 34.19
N SER A 257 -5.56 5.09 35.47
CA SER A 257 -5.17 3.75 35.92
C SER A 257 -6.29 2.72 35.76
N ASP A 258 -7.56 3.10 35.94
CA ASP A 258 -8.66 2.15 36.00
C ASP A 258 -9.06 1.62 34.60
N GLU A 259 -9.04 2.47 33.57
CA GLU A 259 -9.29 2.05 32.18
C GLU A 259 -8.14 1.16 31.63
N VAL A 260 -6.90 1.49 31.99
CA VAL A 260 -5.72 0.72 31.56
C VAL A 260 -5.67 -0.63 32.26
N GLU A 261 -5.98 -0.69 33.56
CA GLU A 261 -6.09 -1.95 34.31
C GLU A 261 -7.25 -2.81 33.84
N GLU A 262 -8.40 -2.22 33.46
CA GLU A 262 -9.53 -2.97 32.92
C GLU A 262 -9.21 -3.56 31.53
N HIS A 263 -8.50 -2.81 30.68
CA HIS A 263 -8.06 -3.31 29.38
C HIS A 263 -6.91 -4.32 29.47
N ASP A 264 -6.02 -4.23 30.46
CA ASP A 264 -4.99 -5.24 30.72
C ASP A 264 -5.59 -6.58 31.23
N ARG A 265 -6.83 -6.58 31.73
CA ARG A 265 -7.61 -7.80 32.03
C ARG A 265 -8.23 -8.44 30.78
N ILE A 266 -8.18 -7.77 29.62
CA ILE A 266 -8.72 -8.28 28.36
C ILE A 266 -7.59 -9.02 27.60
N GLU A 267 -7.66 -10.35 27.58
CA GLU A 267 -6.78 -11.23 26.79
C GLU A 267 -7.11 -11.16 25.28
N ASP A 268 -6.72 -10.05 24.63
CA ASP A 268 -6.76 -9.90 23.17
C ASP A 268 -5.40 -10.24 22.53
N ALA A 269 -5.23 -10.08 21.21
CA ALA A 269 -3.93 -10.29 20.56
C ALA A 269 -2.87 -9.24 20.93
N ASN A 270 -3.26 -8.22 21.70
CA ASN A 270 -2.35 -7.21 22.23
C ASN A 270 -1.50 -7.79 23.37
N LEU A 271 -0.19 -7.58 23.31
CA LEU A 271 0.71 -8.02 24.37
C LEU A 271 0.52 -7.16 25.63
N PRO A 272 0.66 -7.72 26.84
CA PRO A 272 0.66 -6.94 28.09
C PRO A 272 1.64 -5.76 28.00
N GLY A 273 1.22 -4.57 28.45
CA GLY A 273 2.02 -3.34 28.36
C GLY A 273 2.04 -2.63 26.99
N SER A 274 1.30 -3.12 25.98
CA SER A 274 1.12 -2.37 24.71
C SER A 274 0.44 -1.00 24.94
N LEU A 275 0.73 0.01 24.12
CA LEU A 275 0.16 1.36 24.27
C LEU A 275 -1.38 1.36 24.21
N PRO A 276 -2.07 1.96 25.21
CA PRO A 276 -3.55 1.99 25.25
C PRO A 276 -4.22 2.60 24.01
N THR A 277 -3.60 3.62 23.40
CA THR A 277 -4.11 4.28 22.18
C THR A 277 -4.18 3.36 20.97
N LEU A 278 -3.35 2.32 20.93
CA LEU A 278 -3.33 1.31 19.87
C LEU A 278 -4.37 0.21 20.07
N ARG A 279 -4.94 0.10 21.28
CA ARG A 279 -5.89 -0.94 21.65
C ARG A 279 -7.36 -0.53 21.42
N LYS A 280 -7.63 0.76 21.23
CA LYS A 280 -8.98 1.29 20.98
C LYS A 280 -9.58 0.71 19.69
N GLN A 281 -10.87 0.38 19.74
CA GLN A 281 -11.64 -0.10 18.58
C GLN A 281 -12.07 1.08 17.70
N TYR A 282 -11.49 1.20 16.52
CA TYR A 282 -11.83 2.25 15.55
C TYR A 282 -12.83 1.75 14.50
N ILE A 283 -14.00 1.26 14.94
CA ILE A 283 -15.01 0.64 14.04
C ILE A 283 -15.75 1.70 13.21
N THR A 284 -15.97 2.90 13.75
CA THR A 284 -16.66 4.01 13.06
C THR A 284 -15.65 5.09 12.67
N PHE A 285 -15.54 5.38 11.38
CA PHE A 285 -14.78 6.52 10.86
C PHE A 285 -15.67 7.36 9.94
N SER A 286 -15.55 8.69 10.04
CA SER A 286 -16.15 9.65 9.11
C SER A 286 -15.03 10.45 8.46
N LYS A 287 -15.04 10.53 7.13
CA LYS A 287 -14.11 11.38 6.35
C LYS A 287 -14.61 12.81 6.17
N ALA A 288 -15.79 13.14 6.70
CA ALA A 288 -16.47 14.40 6.42
C ALA A 288 -16.08 15.53 7.40
N ASP A 289 -15.65 15.19 8.61
CA ASP A 289 -15.38 16.14 9.69
C ASP A 289 -14.00 15.87 10.30
N GLU A 290 -12.95 16.04 9.50
CA GLU A 290 -11.57 15.96 9.98
C GLU A 290 -11.17 17.31 10.57
N GLU A 291 -10.99 17.38 11.90
CA GLU A 291 -10.34 18.55 12.52
C GLU A 291 -8.94 18.75 11.91
N GLU A 292 -8.39 19.97 11.95
CA GLU A 292 -7.02 20.18 11.48
C GLU A 292 -5.99 19.74 12.53
N LEU A 293 -4.78 19.38 12.11
CA LEU A 293 -3.66 19.21 13.04
C LEU A 293 -3.19 20.57 13.57
N PRO A 294 -2.80 20.66 14.85
CA PRO A 294 -2.36 21.92 15.45
C PRO A 294 -1.05 22.45 14.84
N ALA A 295 -0.25 21.58 14.22
CA ALA A 295 0.97 21.92 13.50
C ALA A 295 1.25 20.91 12.38
N ARG A 296 2.11 21.28 11.43
CA ARG A 296 2.56 20.39 10.35
C ARG A 296 3.26 19.14 10.90
N ILE A 297 3.12 18.02 10.19
CA ILE A 297 3.89 16.81 10.49
C ILE A 297 5.36 17.04 10.10
N GLU A 298 6.26 16.94 11.07
CA GLU A 298 7.69 17.05 10.83
C GLU A 298 8.28 15.73 10.32
N ARG A 299 7.93 14.60 10.94
CA ARG A 299 8.40 13.27 10.54
C ARG A 299 7.43 12.16 10.95
N LEU A 300 7.60 10.99 10.31
CA LEU A 300 6.91 9.75 10.63
C LEU A 300 7.90 8.61 10.87
N TRP A 301 7.63 7.74 11.84
CA TRP A 301 8.43 6.54 12.09
C TRP A 301 7.55 5.35 12.47
N TYR A 302 8.09 4.14 12.33
CA TYR A 302 7.44 2.93 12.84
C TYR A 302 7.75 2.76 14.32
N ILE A 303 6.77 2.23 15.05
CA ILE A 303 6.92 1.85 16.45
C ILE A 303 6.54 0.38 16.66
N ASN A 304 7.12 -0.23 17.69
CA ASN A 304 6.62 -1.49 18.23
C ASN A 304 5.36 -1.24 19.10
N PRO A 305 4.65 -2.29 19.54
CA PRO A 305 3.46 -2.13 20.40
C PRO A 305 3.71 -1.37 21.71
N TYR A 306 4.96 -1.26 22.15
CA TYR A 306 5.37 -0.56 23.38
C TYR A 306 5.73 0.93 23.14
N GLY A 307 5.55 1.44 21.91
CA GLY A 307 5.84 2.83 21.57
C GLY A 307 7.30 3.14 21.25
N GLN A 308 8.17 2.13 21.22
CA GLN A 308 9.58 2.34 20.87
C GLN A 308 9.75 2.41 19.36
N GLU A 309 10.53 3.37 18.88
CA GLU A 309 10.87 3.48 17.48
C GLU A 309 11.61 2.24 16.98
N ILE A 310 11.19 1.75 15.82
CA ILE A 310 11.80 0.61 15.13
C ILE A 310 12.07 0.98 13.67
N ARG A 311 13.12 0.38 13.12
CA ARG A 311 13.48 0.53 11.71
C ARG A 311 13.26 -0.77 10.96
N LEU A 312 12.26 -0.79 10.10
CA LEU A 312 11.85 -1.98 9.36
C LEU A 312 12.54 -2.05 7.99
N ALA A 313 12.82 -3.27 7.55
CA ALA A 313 13.27 -3.54 6.20
C ALA A 313 12.09 -3.60 5.25
N ALA A 314 12.28 -3.08 4.03
CA ALA A 314 11.30 -3.25 2.97
C ALA A 314 11.20 -4.71 2.54
N ASN A 315 10.05 -5.08 2.03
CA ASN A 315 9.85 -6.38 1.40
C ASN A 315 10.86 -6.59 0.24
N PRO A 316 11.63 -7.68 0.23
CA PRO A 316 12.56 -7.99 -0.86
C PRO A 316 11.91 -8.01 -2.25
N MET A 317 10.65 -8.42 -2.38
CA MET A 317 9.91 -8.37 -3.64
C MET A 317 9.71 -6.94 -4.14
N VAL A 318 9.53 -5.98 -3.24
CA VAL A 318 9.44 -4.55 -3.59
C VAL A 318 10.78 -4.04 -4.09
N LEU A 319 11.89 -4.39 -3.43
CA LEU A 319 13.23 -4.03 -3.88
C LEU A 319 13.56 -4.63 -5.26
N ASN A 320 13.17 -5.89 -5.49
CA ASN A 320 13.31 -6.54 -6.80
C ASN A 320 12.48 -5.83 -7.88
N ALA A 321 11.24 -5.46 -7.57
CA ALA A 321 10.38 -4.72 -8.48
C ALA A 321 10.97 -3.35 -8.85
N LEU A 322 11.56 -2.63 -7.88
CA LEU A 322 12.25 -1.37 -8.09
C LEU A 322 13.52 -1.53 -8.95
N ASN A 323 14.31 -2.57 -8.71
CA ASN A 323 15.51 -2.87 -9.51
C ASN A 323 15.17 -3.14 -10.99
N ASP A 324 14.06 -3.83 -11.23
CA ASP A 324 13.55 -4.15 -12.57
C ASP A 324 12.68 -2.99 -13.15
N ALA A 325 12.49 -1.88 -12.44
CA ALA A 325 11.65 -0.77 -12.88
C ALA A 325 12.35 0.20 -13.83
N GLN A 326 11.58 0.81 -14.74
CA GLN A 326 11.99 2.00 -15.48
C GLN A 326 11.34 3.28 -14.94
N ALA A 327 10.21 3.13 -14.24
CA ALA A 327 9.47 4.24 -13.69
C ALA A 327 8.85 3.90 -12.34
N ILE A 328 8.81 4.90 -11.47
CA ILE A 328 8.06 4.92 -10.22
C ILE A 328 6.95 5.96 -10.35
N ILE A 329 5.78 5.63 -9.84
CA ILE A 329 4.67 6.56 -9.68
C ILE A 329 4.31 6.61 -8.20
N TYR A 330 4.39 7.79 -7.59
CA TYR A 330 3.77 8.08 -6.31
C TYR A 330 2.32 8.51 -6.63
N SER A 331 1.38 7.61 -6.40
CA SER A 331 -0.04 7.83 -6.70
C SER A 331 -0.68 8.77 -5.69
N ILE A 332 -1.89 9.27 -6.02
CA ILE A 332 -2.71 10.01 -5.07
C ILE A 332 -3.05 9.19 -3.82
N GLY A 333 -3.12 9.87 -2.69
CA GLY A 333 -3.38 9.30 -1.37
C GLY A 333 -2.78 10.18 -0.27
N SER A 334 -3.18 9.96 0.97
CA SER A 334 -2.67 10.73 2.11
C SER A 334 -1.16 10.58 2.24
N LEU A 335 -0.46 11.71 2.34
CA LEU A 335 0.99 11.75 2.19
C LEU A 335 1.68 10.92 3.29
N TYR A 336 1.31 11.12 4.54
CA TYR A 336 1.97 10.52 5.69
C TYR A 336 1.40 9.15 6.05
N THR A 337 0.15 8.84 5.75
CA THR A 337 -0.42 7.53 6.10
C THR A 337 -0.49 6.53 4.95
N SER A 338 -0.27 6.97 3.70
CA SER A 338 -0.22 6.07 2.54
C SER A 338 1.16 5.96 1.89
N LEU A 339 1.77 7.09 1.53
CA LEU A 339 3.01 7.08 0.74
C LEU A 339 4.24 6.92 1.63
N VAL A 340 4.45 7.87 2.57
CA VAL A 340 5.62 7.90 3.46
C VAL A 340 5.88 6.58 4.19
N PRO A 341 4.88 5.84 4.73
CA PRO A 341 5.12 4.58 5.44
C PRO A 341 5.77 3.50 4.57
N SER A 342 5.59 3.57 3.25
CA SER A 342 6.25 2.68 2.30
C SER A 342 7.66 3.17 1.93
N LEU A 343 7.91 4.48 2.00
CA LEU A 343 9.15 5.11 1.56
C LEU A 343 10.26 5.12 2.62
N ILE A 344 9.90 5.21 3.90
CA ILE A 344 10.86 5.23 5.02
C ILE A 344 11.51 3.86 5.30
N LEU A 345 11.01 2.79 4.69
CA LEU A 345 11.49 1.43 4.93
C LEU A 345 12.91 1.25 4.40
N LYS A 346 13.77 0.58 5.17
CA LYS A 346 15.19 0.42 4.83
C LYS A 346 15.36 -0.20 3.45
N GLY A 347 16.15 0.46 2.62
CA GLY A 347 16.50 0.03 1.26
C GLY A 347 15.70 0.71 0.15
N ILE A 348 14.52 1.28 0.46
CA ILE A 348 13.66 1.93 -0.55
C ILE A 348 14.35 3.16 -1.15
N GLY A 349 14.83 4.09 -0.33
CA GLY A 349 15.46 5.30 -0.86
C GLY A 349 16.68 5.01 -1.74
N GLN A 350 17.50 4.03 -1.36
CA GLN A 350 18.63 3.59 -2.18
C GLN A 350 18.19 2.98 -3.53
N ALA A 351 17.10 2.21 -3.54
CA ALA A 351 16.56 1.62 -4.76
C ALA A 351 15.92 2.69 -5.67
N ILE A 352 15.22 3.67 -5.10
CA ILE A 352 14.59 4.77 -5.84
C ILE A 352 15.63 5.70 -6.48
N ASP A 353 16.72 5.99 -5.77
CA ASP A 353 17.82 6.85 -6.27
C ASP A 353 18.63 6.18 -7.41
N SER A 354 18.36 4.91 -7.72
CA SER A 354 19.04 4.21 -8.81
C SER A 354 18.86 4.93 -10.17
N PRO A 355 19.93 5.10 -10.97
CA PRO A 355 19.83 5.64 -12.32
C PRO A 355 19.12 4.69 -13.29
N SER A 356 18.86 3.43 -12.89
CA SER A 356 18.07 2.48 -13.69
C SER A 356 16.61 2.93 -13.85
N ILE A 357 16.11 3.72 -12.91
CA ILE A 357 14.76 4.28 -12.86
C ILE A 357 14.79 5.69 -13.43
N ARG A 358 14.33 5.82 -14.67
CA ARG A 358 14.40 7.07 -15.44
C ARG A 358 13.36 8.09 -15.00
N HIS A 359 12.16 7.62 -14.63
CA HIS A 359 11.04 8.48 -14.29
C HIS A 359 10.57 8.20 -12.87
N LYS A 360 10.47 9.23 -12.06
CA LYS A 360 9.99 9.21 -10.67
C LYS A 360 8.91 10.27 -10.59
N ILE A 361 7.66 9.86 -10.74
CA ILE A 361 6.52 10.72 -11.07
C ILE A 361 5.65 10.84 -9.83
N LEU A 362 5.45 12.06 -9.33
CA LEU A 362 4.46 12.35 -8.31
C LEU A 362 3.16 12.80 -8.96
N ILE A 363 2.05 12.10 -8.70
CA ILE A 363 0.71 12.58 -9.02
C ILE A 363 0.19 13.27 -7.76
N LEU A 364 0.08 14.59 -7.81
CA LEU A 364 -0.25 15.41 -6.65
C LEU A 364 -1.73 15.23 -6.25
N ASN A 365 -2.00 15.29 -4.95
CA ASN A 365 -3.38 15.23 -4.47
C ASN A 365 -4.22 16.40 -4.99
N SER A 366 -5.50 16.14 -5.21
CA SER A 366 -6.47 17.15 -5.68
C SER A 366 -6.91 18.13 -4.60
N THR A 367 -6.72 17.76 -3.33
CA THR A 367 -7.03 18.56 -2.16
C THR A 367 -5.98 18.34 -1.09
N ILE A 368 -5.81 19.35 -0.24
CA ILE A 368 -5.07 19.23 1.01
C ILE A 368 -5.96 18.52 2.03
N ASP A 369 -5.38 17.58 2.76
CA ASP A 369 -6.02 16.84 3.85
C ASP A 369 -5.44 17.28 5.20
N ARG A 370 -6.01 16.75 6.30
CA ARG A 370 -5.54 17.04 7.67
C ARG A 370 -4.03 16.85 7.84
N GLU A 371 -3.45 15.84 7.18
CA GLU A 371 -2.01 15.50 7.26
C GLU A 371 -1.11 16.54 6.57
N THR A 372 -1.68 17.34 5.66
CA THR A 372 -0.96 18.29 4.82
C THR A 372 -1.40 19.75 5.06
N GLY A 373 -2.21 19.97 6.11
CA GLY A 373 -2.52 21.29 6.69
C GLY A 373 -1.48 21.74 7.73
N PRO A 374 -1.84 22.64 8.69
CA PRO A 374 -3.15 23.31 8.85
C PRO A 374 -3.42 24.36 7.76
N SER A 375 -4.67 24.84 7.65
CA SER A 375 -5.08 25.84 6.64
C SER A 375 -4.32 27.17 6.76
N SER A 376 -3.75 27.47 7.93
CA SER A 376 -2.89 28.63 8.15
C SER A 376 -1.51 28.50 7.48
N ASN A 377 -1.04 27.28 7.25
CA ASN A 377 0.23 26.99 6.60
C ASN A 377 0.15 25.69 5.79
N PRO A 378 -0.64 25.66 4.70
CA PRO A 378 -0.88 24.45 3.92
C PRO A 378 0.35 24.01 3.12
N TYR A 379 0.49 22.71 2.89
CA TYR A 379 1.59 22.20 2.05
C TYR A 379 1.47 22.69 0.61
N SER A 380 2.59 23.15 0.06
CA SER A 380 2.81 23.33 -1.37
C SER A 380 3.22 22.02 -2.04
N ALA A 381 3.22 21.95 -3.36
CA ALA A 381 3.77 20.81 -4.09
C ALA A 381 5.26 20.56 -3.79
N LEU A 382 6.02 21.61 -3.48
CA LEU A 382 7.41 21.45 -3.06
C LEU A 382 7.51 20.77 -1.69
N ASP A 383 6.60 21.07 -0.75
CA ASP A 383 6.55 20.40 0.55
C ASP A 383 6.25 18.90 0.41
N PHE A 384 5.34 18.51 -0.49
CA PHE A 384 5.09 17.10 -0.82
C PHE A 384 6.36 16.40 -1.34
N ILE A 385 7.08 17.03 -2.27
CA ILE A 385 8.32 16.50 -2.82
C ILE A 385 9.39 16.41 -1.72
N GLY A 386 9.50 17.42 -0.86
CA GLY A 386 10.41 17.45 0.26
C GLY A 386 10.14 16.33 1.26
N ALA A 387 8.88 16.04 1.57
CA ALA A 387 8.50 14.93 2.44
C ALA A 387 8.85 13.56 1.83
N ILE A 388 8.62 13.36 0.53
CA ILE A 388 9.01 12.12 -0.19
C ILE A 388 10.54 11.95 -0.18
N ALA A 389 11.28 13.02 -0.49
CA ALA A 389 12.73 13.00 -0.51
C ALA A 389 13.32 12.73 0.89
N LYS A 390 12.77 13.38 1.92
CA LYS A 390 13.14 13.15 3.32
C LYS A 390 12.90 11.69 3.73
N ALA A 391 11.73 11.14 3.43
CA ALA A 391 11.41 9.75 3.73
C ALA A 391 12.40 8.76 3.06
N CYS A 392 12.78 9.03 1.81
CA CYS A 392 13.77 8.23 1.11
C CYS A 392 15.18 8.34 1.71
N GLU A 393 15.59 9.51 2.18
CA GLU A 393 16.91 9.68 2.83
C GLU A 393 16.94 9.05 4.23
N GLU A 394 15.84 9.13 4.99
CA GLU A 394 15.66 8.41 6.26
C GLU A 394 15.74 6.89 6.06
N SER A 395 15.16 6.37 4.97
CA SER A 395 15.30 4.98 4.55
C SER A 395 16.77 4.56 4.37
N ARG A 396 17.65 5.49 3.95
CA ARG A 396 19.10 5.30 3.83
C ARG A 396 19.84 5.47 5.15
N GLY A 397 19.18 6.02 6.17
CA GLY A 397 19.72 6.25 7.51
C GLY A 397 20.30 7.63 7.72
N ALA A 398 19.98 8.58 6.84
CA ALA A 398 20.30 9.98 7.07
C ALA A 398 19.31 10.58 8.07
N SER A 399 19.81 11.47 8.92
CA SER A 399 19.00 12.28 9.85
C SER A 399 19.41 13.74 9.68
N GLY A 400 18.43 14.64 9.54
CA GLY A 400 18.68 16.08 9.49
C GLY A 400 17.94 16.82 8.37
N PRO A 401 18.21 18.13 8.22
CA PRO A 401 17.58 18.95 7.20
C PRO A 401 17.98 18.50 5.79
N MET A 402 16.99 18.48 4.90
CA MET A 402 17.15 18.03 3.53
C MET A 402 17.51 19.19 2.60
N ASP A 403 18.58 19.01 1.82
CA ASP A 403 18.92 19.91 0.73
C ASP A 403 17.95 19.73 -0.44
N LYS A 404 17.37 20.84 -0.91
CA LYS A 404 16.48 20.89 -2.07
C LYS A 404 17.15 20.33 -3.33
N SER A 405 18.47 20.44 -3.45
CA SER A 405 19.22 19.90 -4.60
C SER A 405 19.02 18.38 -4.81
N LYS A 406 18.75 17.64 -3.73
CA LYS A 406 18.51 16.19 -3.78
C LYS A 406 17.09 15.81 -4.19
N TYR A 407 16.15 16.74 -4.27
CA TYR A 407 14.74 16.41 -4.54
C TYR A 407 14.57 15.71 -5.89
N ARG A 408 15.34 16.14 -6.90
CA ARG A 408 15.34 15.53 -8.24
C ARG A 408 15.73 14.05 -8.23
N ASN A 409 16.49 13.59 -7.25
CA ASN A 409 16.88 12.19 -7.11
C ASN A 409 15.69 11.29 -6.77
N TYR A 410 14.64 11.85 -6.16
CA TYR A 410 13.47 11.09 -5.71
C TYR A 410 12.20 11.43 -6.48
N VAL A 411 12.09 12.65 -7.01
CA VAL A 411 10.97 13.09 -7.86
C VAL A 411 11.52 13.85 -9.05
N THR A 412 11.24 13.35 -10.25
CA THR A 412 11.67 13.95 -11.53
C THR A 412 10.56 14.73 -12.22
N HIS A 413 9.31 14.30 -12.04
CA HIS A 413 8.13 14.89 -12.68
C HIS A 413 7.01 15.03 -11.66
N LEU A 414 6.29 16.14 -11.74
CA LEU A 414 5.09 16.43 -10.96
C LEU A 414 3.91 16.58 -11.91
N ILE A 415 2.93 15.68 -11.80
CA ILE A 415 1.64 15.83 -12.45
C ILE A 415 0.67 16.45 -11.45
N HIS A 416 0.02 17.53 -11.83
CA HIS A 416 -0.84 18.30 -10.92
C HIS A 416 -2.12 18.80 -11.59
N LEU A 417 -3.14 19.03 -10.76
CA LEU A 417 -4.35 19.79 -11.13
C LEU A 417 -4.21 21.25 -10.72
N GLN A 418 -5.15 22.08 -11.17
CA GLN A 418 -5.33 23.43 -10.65
C GLN A 418 -6.81 23.63 -10.36
N GLY A 419 -7.15 23.83 -9.10
CA GLY A 419 -8.53 24.00 -8.64
C GLY A 419 -8.59 24.54 -7.21
N PRO A 420 -9.79 24.83 -6.70
CA PRO A 420 -9.94 25.21 -5.30
C PRO A 420 -9.47 24.06 -4.39
N GLY A 421 -8.65 24.37 -3.39
CA GLY A 421 -8.11 23.41 -2.43
C GLY A 421 -6.92 22.57 -2.92
N THR A 422 -6.51 22.66 -4.19
CA THR A 422 -5.29 21.97 -4.68
C THR A 422 -4.04 22.62 -4.08
N PRO A 423 -2.99 21.85 -3.74
CA PRO A 423 -1.72 22.42 -3.28
C PRO A 423 -1.14 23.43 -4.27
N THR A 424 -0.46 24.46 -3.75
CA THR A 424 0.17 25.49 -4.58
C THR A 424 1.36 24.91 -5.35
N VAL A 425 1.49 25.30 -6.63
CA VAL A 425 2.56 24.81 -7.51
C VAL A 425 3.34 25.99 -8.07
N ASP A 426 4.56 26.19 -7.57
CA ASP A 426 5.53 27.11 -8.17
C ASP A 426 6.36 26.37 -9.24
N LYS A 427 6.06 26.68 -10.50
CA LYS A 427 6.70 26.01 -11.64
C LYS A 427 8.15 26.43 -11.84
N GLU A 428 8.48 27.69 -11.54
CA GLU A 428 9.83 28.22 -11.75
C GLU A 428 10.77 27.67 -10.68
N GLU A 429 10.32 27.60 -9.42
CA GLU A 429 11.08 26.98 -8.35
C GLU A 429 11.34 25.50 -8.65
N LEU A 430 10.30 24.74 -9.00
CA LEU A 430 10.45 23.31 -9.34
C LEU A 430 11.37 23.09 -10.54
N LYS A 431 11.26 23.93 -11.58
CA LYS A 431 12.15 23.86 -12.76
C LYS A 431 13.60 24.16 -12.40
N SER A 432 13.86 25.10 -11.48
CA SER A 432 15.21 25.43 -11.01
C SER A 432 15.89 24.26 -10.27
N ILE A 433 15.11 23.43 -9.59
CA ILE A 433 15.54 22.19 -8.93
C ILE A 433 15.66 21.04 -9.95
N GLY A 434 15.15 21.23 -11.17
CA GLY A 434 15.10 20.24 -12.21
C GLY A 434 13.94 19.25 -12.04
N ILE A 435 12.78 19.71 -11.63
CA ILE A 435 11.56 18.90 -11.59
C ILE A 435 10.60 19.44 -12.66
N GLU A 436 10.21 18.57 -13.58
CA GLU A 436 9.31 18.94 -14.67
C GLU A 436 7.85 18.91 -14.19
N THR A 437 7.06 19.93 -14.51
CA THR A 437 5.67 20.03 -14.09
C THR A 437 4.72 19.86 -15.26
N ILE A 438 3.72 19.00 -15.11
CA ILE A 438 2.69 18.73 -16.12
C ILE A 438 1.33 19.02 -15.48
N ARG A 439 0.64 20.03 -16.02
CA ARG A 439 -0.71 20.36 -15.61
C ARG A 439 -1.70 19.51 -16.39
N VAL A 440 -2.61 18.85 -15.68
CA VAL A 440 -3.72 18.09 -16.26
C VAL A 440 -5.04 18.78 -15.90
N TYR A 441 -6.03 18.65 -16.75
CA TYR A 441 -7.38 19.13 -16.46
C TYR A 441 -8.11 18.11 -15.59
N GLY A 442 -8.93 18.60 -14.68
CA GLY A 442 -9.74 17.74 -13.83
C GLY A 442 -11.23 17.85 -14.13
N ARG A 443 -11.98 16.82 -13.76
CA ARG A 443 -13.44 16.80 -13.81
C ARG A 443 -14.00 17.04 -12.41
N LYS A 444 -15.12 17.74 -12.33
CA LYS A 444 -15.88 17.91 -11.10
C LYS A 444 -17.17 17.12 -11.24
N ASP A 445 -17.35 16.11 -10.39
CA ASP A 445 -18.59 15.34 -10.35
C ASP A 445 -19.65 16.13 -9.54
N GLU A 446 -20.92 15.99 -9.92
CA GLU A 446 -22.03 16.66 -9.22
C GLU A 446 -22.11 16.19 -7.77
N GLY A 447 -21.98 17.13 -6.83
CA GLY A 447 -22.03 16.85 -5.38
C GLY A 447 -20.66 16.74 -4.68
N GLU A 448 -19.55 16.75 -5.43
CA GLU A 448 -18.20 16.75 -4.82
C GLU A 448 -17.57 18.14 -4.78
N ASN A 449 -16.93 18.47 -3.66
CA ASN A 449 -16.21 19.74 -3.48
C ASN A 449 -14.78 19.71 -4.03
N PHE A 450 -14.30 18.55 -4.49
CA PHE A 450 -12.94 18.36 -5.01
C PHE A 450 -12.94 17.99 -6.49
N VAL A 451 -11.79 18.18 -7.14
CA VAL A 451 -11.60 17.92 -8.57
C VAL A 451 -10.88 16.58 -8.76
N ARG A 452 -11.38 15.72 -9.63
CA ARG A 452 -10.75 14.44 -9.97
C ARG A 452 -9.90 14.57 -11.23
N TYR A 453 -8.84 13.77 -11.35
CA TYR A 453 -8.06 13.72 -12.59
C TYR A 453 -8.91 13.20 -13.75
N ASP A 454 -8.85 13.87 -14.90
CA ASP A 454 -9.37 13.32 -16.15
C ASP A 454 -8.51 12.11 -16.55
N GLU A 455 -9.13 10.92 -16.68
CA GLU A 455 -8.41 9.67 -16.97
C GLU A 455 -7.60 9.77 -18.27
N ARG A 456 -8.19 10.31 -19.34
CA ARG A 456 -7.54 10.41 -20.65
C ARG A 456 -6.36 11.38 -20.61
N GLY A 457 -6.55 12.54 -19.98
CA GLY A 457 -5.50 13.53 -19.78
C GLY A 457 -4.35 13.00 -18.93
N LEU A 458 -4.65 12.22 -17.89
CA LEU A 458 -3.63 11.61 -17.04
C LEU A 458 -2.86 10.49 -17.77
N ILE A 459 -3.55 9.64 -18.54
CA ILE A 459 -2.89 8.64 -19.40
C ILE A 459 -1.91 9.34 -20.34
N GLN A 460 -2.38 10.37 -21.06
CA GLN A 460 -1.54 11.11 -22.00
C GLN A 460 -0.32 11.76 -21.30
N ALA A 461 -0.51 12.35 -20.11
CA ALA A 461 0.58 12.92 -19.34
C ALA A 461 1.64 11.88 -18.94
N LEU A 462 1.20 10.69 -18.49
CA LEU A 462 2.10 9.58 -18.15
C LEU A 462 2.83 9.03 -19.39
N GLU A 463 2.13 8.89 -20.51
CA GLU A 463 2.73 8.44 -21.78
C GLU A 463 3.79 9.41 -22.30
N VAL A 464 3.50 10.72 -22.27
CA VAL A 464 4.45 11.77 -22.68
C VAL A 464 5.68 11.75 -21.77
N THR A 465 5.47 11.69 -20.45
CA THR A 465 6.54 11.66 -19.46
C THR A 465 7.48 10.47 -19.66
N MET A 466 6.90 9.28 -19.85
CA MET A 466 7.67 8.04 -19.97
C MET A 466 8.13 7.74 -21.40
N GLY A 467 7.81 8.61 -22.36
CA GLY A 467 8.01 8.43 -23.80
C GLY A 467 7.15 7.32 -24.42
N LYS A 468 6.89 7.39 -25.73
CA LYS A 468 6.43 6.21 -26.48
C LYS A 468 7.60 5.22 -26.62
N ARG A 469 7.29 3.92 -26.70
CA ARG A 469 8.20 2.75 -26.77
C ARG A 469 9.66 3.08 -27.17
N ASP A 470 10.63 2.61 -26.37
CA ASP A 470 12.06 2.65 -26.73
C ASP A 470 12.24 1.93 -28.09
N PRO A 471 12.64 2.62 -29.17
CA PRO A 471 12.78 2.04 -30.51
C PRO A 471 13.77 0.86 -30.56
N ARG A 472 14.62 0.73 -29.52
CA ARG A 472 15.63 -0.32 -29.39
C ARG A 472 15.08 -1.68 -28.99
N MET A 473 13.77 -1.82 -28.71
CA MET A 473 13.16 -3.14 -28.53
C MET A 473 12.57 -3.67 -29.84
N PRO A 474 13.20 -4.66 -30.51
CA PRO A 474 12.69 -5.20 -31.75
C PRO A 474 11.32 -5.85 -31.55
N SER A 475 10.38 -5.50 -32.41
CA SER A 475 9.09 -6.18 -32.52
C SER A 475 9.34 -7.55 -33.14
N ARG A 476 9.14 -8.65 -32.38
CA ARG A 476 9.07 -9.99 -32.98
C ARG A 476 7.83 -10.05 -33.88
N ARG A 477 7.97 -9.64 -35.14
CA ARG A 477 7.07 -10.08 -36.22
C ARG A 477 7.50 -11.50 -36.57
N ASN A 478 6.64 -12.47 -36.29
CA ASN A 478 6.74 -13.81 -36.86
C ASN A 478 6.54 -13.69 -38.38
N THR A 479 7.62 -13.80 -39.14
CA THR A 479 7.55 -14.22 -40.55
C THR A 479 7.98 -15.67 -40.59
N LEU A 480 7.00 -16.58 -40.57
CA LEU A 480 7.17 -17.92 -41.11
C LEU A 480 7.26 -17.75 -42.63
N GLU A 481 8.46 -17.57 -43.17
CA GLU A 481 8.70 -17.81 -44.58
C GLU A 481 8.78 -19.31 -44.80
N VAL A 482 7.71 -19.85 -45.35
CA VAL A 482 7.66 -21.17 -45.96
C VAL A 482 8.59 -21.15 -47.18
N GLN A 483 9.78 -21.74 -47.06
CA GLN A 483 10.60 -22.07 -48.22
C GLN A 483 10.11 -23.39 -48.82
N VAL A 484 9.37 -23.27 -49.92
CA VAL A 484 9.21 -24.34 -50.91
C VAL A 484 10.44 -24.30 -51.82
N ARG A 485 11.27 -25.33 -51.74
CA ARG A 485 11.82 -26.07 -52.89
C ARG A 485 12.60 -27.28 -52.43
#